data_AF-A0A0Q6XIA0-F1
#
_entry.id   AF-A0A0Q6XIA0-F1
#
_cell.length_a   1.000
_cell.length_b   1.000
_cell.length_c   1.000
_cell.angle_alpha   90.00
_cell.angle_beta   90.00
_cell.angle_gamma   90.00
#
_symmetry.space_group_name_H-M   'P 1'
#
loop_
_entity.id
_entity.type
_entity.pdbx_description
1 polymer ?
#
loop_
_entity_poly.entity_id
_entity_poly.type
_entity_poly.pdbx_seq_one_letter_code
_entity_poly.pdbx_strand_id
1 'polypeptide(L)' 'MVEVLNAVYEEDFLGFSYDFRPGRGQHDALDALAVGIGRRKVNWILDADVAGFFDAVMQPA' A
#
# COMPACT_ATOMS: atom_id res chain seq x y z
N MET A 1 11.27 -1.01 18.79
CA MET A 1 10.07 -1.80 18.40
C MET A 1 9.81 -1.71 16.91
N VAL A 2 9.61 -0.51 16.36
CA VAL A 2 9.37 -0.27 14.92
C VAL A 2 10.42 -0.93 14.02
N GLU A 3 11.71 -0.81 14.37
CA GLU A 3 12.80 -1.41 13.57
C GLU A 3 12.72 -2.95 13.47
N VAL A 4 12.35 -3.62 14.57
CA VAL A 4 12.22 -5.09 14.62
C VAL A 4 10.95 -5.55 13.88
N LEU A 5 9.85 -4.83 14.04
CA LEU A 5 8.59 -5.15 13.35
C LEU A 5 8.71 -4.90 11.84
N ASN A 6 9.37 -3.82 11.43
CA ASN A 6 9.62 -3.55 10.01
C ASN A 6 10.45 -4.66 9.37
N ALA A 7 11.45 -5.21 10.06
CA ALA A 7 12.26 -6.30 9.52
C ALA A 7 11.44 -7.57 9.22
N VAL A 8 10.33 -7.79 9.93
CA VAL A 8 9.42 -8.93 9.70
C VAL A 8 8.35 -8.57 8.65
N TYR A 9 7.68 -7.43 8.82
CA TYR A 9 6.53 -7.07 7.97
C TYR A 9 6.92 -6.54 6.58
N GLU A 10 8.13 -5.99 6.40
CA GLU A 10 8.58 -5.54 5.07
C GLU A 10 8.71 -6.67 4.05
N GLU A 11 9.03 -7.89 4.50
CA GLU A 11 9.09 -9.09 3.65
C GLU A 11 7.69 -9.56 3.22
N ASP A 12 6.69 -9.36 4.06
CA ASP A 12 5.30 -9.77 3.81
C ASP A 12 4.48 -8.72 3.04
N PHE A 13 4.92 -7.46 3.02
CA PHE A 13 4.23 -6.41 2.26
C PHE A 13 4.29 -6.66 0.76
N LEU A 14 3.11 -6.72 0.14
CA LEU A 14 2.97 -6.85 -1.31
C LEU A 14 3.70 -5.71 -2.04
N GLY A 15 4.29 -6.04 -3.20
CA GLY A 15 5.12 -5.11 -3.97
C GLY A 15 4.41 -3.84 -4.45
N PHE A 16 3.07 -3.83 -4.46
CA PHE A 16 2.22 -2.68 -4.79
C PHE A 16 1.76 -1.88 -3.55
N SER A 17 2.19 -2.25 -2.35
CA SER A 17 2.00 -1.43 -1.15
C SER A 17 3.13 -0.40 -1.07
N TYR A 18 2.76 0.88 -0.95
CA TYR A 18 3.68 2.03 -0.97
C TYR A 18 3.64 2.86 0.30
N ASP A 19 2.52 2.85 1.03
CA ASP A 19 2.34 3.73 2.19
C ASP A 19 3.06 3.18 3.44
N PHE A 20 3.56 4.09 4.29
CA PHE A 20 4.31 3.78 5.53
C PHE A 20 5.53 2.85 5.38
N ARG A 21 6.13 2.78 4.18
CA ARG A 21 7.31 1.93 3.93
C ARG A 21 8.59 2.76 3.78
N PRO A 22 9.72 2.33 4.38
CA PRO A 22 11.01 2.99 4.17
C PRO A 22 11.40 2.99 2.69
N GLY A 23 11.69 4.17 2.13
CA GLY A 23 12.15 4.31 0.74
C GLY A 23 11.08 4.12 -0.33
N ARG A 24 9.79 4.10 0.04
CA ARG A 24 8.65 4.16 -0.89
C ARG A 24 7.69 5.26 -0.45
N GLY A 25 7.11 5.96 -1.41
CA GLY A 25 6.17 7.04 -1.13
C GLY A 25 5.10 7.23 -2.19
N GLN A 26 4.36 8.33 -2.03
CA GLN A 26 3.21 8.68 -2.87
C GLN A 26 3.58 8.81 -4.36
N HIS A 27 4.78 9.32 -4.65
CA HIS A 27 5.27 9.45 -6.02
C HIS A 27 5.54 8.09 -6.67
N ASP A 28 6.09 7.13 -5.93
CA ASP A 28 6.32 5.77 -6.45
C ASP A 28 5.00 5.06 -6.78
N ALA A 29 3.96 5.30 -5.98
CA ALA A 29 2.62 4.77 -6.22
C ALA A 29 1.99 5.35 -7.50
N LEU A 30 2.12 6.67 -7.69
CA LEU A 30 1.64 7.35 -8.91
C LEU A 30 2.40 6.89 -10.15
N ASP A 31 3.72 6.71 -10.05
CA ASP A 31 4.54 6.20 -11.15
C ASP A 31 4.15 4.76 -11.53
N ALA A 32 3.93 3.90 -10.54
CA ALA A 32 3.46 2.54 -10.77
C ALA A 32 2.07 2.50 -11.45
N LEU A 33 1.16 3.38 -11.02
CA LEU A 33 -0.16 3.54 -11.64
C LEU A 33 -0.04 4.01 -13.10
N ALA A 34 0.77 5.04 -13.36
CA ALA A 34 1.00 5.60 -14.68
C ALA A 34 1.61 4.56 -15.64
N VAL A 35 2.62 3.81 -15.17
CA VAL A 35 3.22 2.70 -15.93
C VAL A 35 2.21 1.59 -16.19
N GLY A 36 1.38 1.24 -15.20
CA GLY A 36 0.35 0.21 -15.30
C GLY A 36 -0.69 0.53 -16.38
N ILE A 37 -1.24 1.75 -16.36
CA ILE A 37 -2.21 2.24 -17.35
C ILE A 37 -1.56 2.34 -18.73
N GLY A 38 -0.32 2.86 -18.82
CA GLY A 38 0.36 3.04 -20.10
C GLY A 38 0.79 1.73 -20.79
N ARG A 39 1.07 0.68 -20.02
CA ARG A 39 1.56 -0.61 -20.56
C ARG A 39 0.47 -1.66 -20.76
N ARG A 40 -0.72 -1.48 -20.17
CA ARG A 40 -1.81 -2.47 -20.20
C ARG A 40 -3.08 -1.83 -20.76
N LYS A 41 -3.97 -2.64 -21.32
CA LYS A 41 -5.30 -2.19 -21.74
C LYS A 41 -6.22 -2.04 -20.52
N VAL A 42 -6.02 -0.97 -19.75
CA VAL A 42 -6.87 -0.59 -18.61
C VAL A 42 -7.98 0.32 -19.14
N ASN A 43 -9.25 -0.05 -18.91
CA ASN A 43 -10.40 0.75 -19.35
C ASN A 43 -11.13 1.44 -18.17
N TRP A 44 -10.89 0.96 -16.94
CA TRP A 44 -11.56 1.45 -15.74
C TRP A 44 -10.62 1.36 -14.54
N ILE A 45 -10.73 2.34 -13.64
CA ILE A 45 -10.05 2.38 -12.34
C ILE A 45 -11.14 2.43 -11.29
N LEU A 46 -11.03 1.57 -10.28
CA LEU A 46 -11.89 1.61 -9.10
C LEU A 46 -11.12 2.33 -7.98
N ASP A 47 -11.66 3.46 -7.54
CA ASP A 47 -11.18 4.17 -6.37
C ASP A 47 -12.01 3.70 -5.15
N ALA A 48 -11.33 3.26 -4.10
CA ALA A 48 -11.95 2.65 -2.94
C ALA A 48 -11.16 2.97 -1.67
N ASP A 49 -11.89 3.19 -0.57
CA ASP A 49 -11.34 3.52 0.74
C ASP A 49 -12.01 2.66 1.84
N VAL A 50 -11.30 2.48 2.96
CA VAL A 50 -11.79 1.71 4.11
C VAL A 50 -12.31 2.65 5.18
N ALA A 51 -13.64 2.70 5.33
CA ALA A 51 -14.28 3.53 6.35
C ALA A 51 -13.89 3.09 7.77
N GLY A 52 -13.43 4.05 8.58
CA GLY A 52 -13.04 3.78 9.98
C GLY A 52 -11.79 2.90 10.10
N PHE A 53 -10.86 2.99 9.15
CA PHE A 53 -9.67 2.11 9.07
C PHE A 53 -8.99 1.85 10.41
N PHE A 54 -8.67 2.90 11.19
CA PHE A 54 -8.00 2.73 12.49
C PHE A 54 -8.94 2.31 13.62
N ASP A 55 -10.21 2.72 13.57
CA ASP A 55 -11.20 2.42 14.60
C ASP A 55 -11.73 0.98 14.51
N ALA A 56 -11.70 0.40 13.31
CA ALA A 56 -12.18 -0.94 13.02
C ALA A 56 -11.10 -2.03 13.17
N VAL A 57 -9.86 -1.67 13.53
CA VAL A 57 -8.82 -2.66 13.82
C VAL A 57 -9.20 -3.39 15.10
N MET A 58 -9.62 -4.65 14.96
CA MET A 58 -10.00 -5.51 16.06
C MET A 58 -8.81 -5.71 17.01
N GLN A 59 -8.94 -5.25 18.25
CA GLN A 59 -8.04 -5.63 19.33
C GLN A 59 -8.64 -6.86 20.04
N PRO A 60 -7.92 -8.00 20.12
CA PRO A 60 -8.36 -9.10 20.95
C PRO A 60 -8.30 -8.67 22.43
N ALA A 61 -9.40 -8.92 23.15
CA ALA A 61 -9.48 -8.71 24.60
C ALA A 61 -8.56 -9.66 25.37
#